data_AF-T2J5Q7-F1
#
_entry.id   AF-T2J5Q7-F1
#
_cell.length_a   1.000
_cell.length_b   1.000
_cell.length_c   1.000
_cell.angle_alpha   90.00
_cell.angle_beta   90.00
_cell.angle_gamma   90.00
#
_symmetry.space_group_name_H-M   'P 1'
#
loop_
_entity.id
_entity.type
_entity.pdbx_description
1 polymer ?
#
loop_
_entity_poly.entity_id
_entity_poly.type
_entity_poly.pdbx_seq_one_letter_code
_entity_poly.pdbx_strand_id
1 'polypeptide(L)' 'MENITIQVDSKIAKAYREADPNKQQTMVHIWKLIIDEMLKNDNFEDIVDGIRQEVKEKGLTPEILEELLKDE' A
#
# COMPACT_ATOMS: atom_id res chain seq x y z
N MET A 1 -3.86 -19.37 7.93
CA MET A 1 -3.18 -18.94 6.70
C MET A 1 -4.12 -19.20 5.54
N GLU A 2 -4.27 -18.23 4.65
CA GLU A 2 -5.14 -18.36 3.47
C GLU A 2 -4.28 -18.33 2.20
N ASN A 3 -4.77 -18.96 1.13
CA ASN A 3 -4.06 -19.09 -0.14
C ASN A 3 -4.83 -18.38 -1.25
N ILE A 4 -4.12 -17.57 -2.04
CA ILE A 4 -4.63 -17.00 -3.28
C ILE A 4 -4.05 -17.82 -4.44
N THR A 5 -4.88 -18.22 -5.39
CA THR A 5 -4.44 -18.90 -6.61
C THR A 5 -4.53 -17.93 -7.78
N ILE A 6 -3.38 -17.66 -8.43
CA ILE A 6 -3.30 -16.77 -9.58
C ILE A 6 -3.09 -17.62 -10.83
N GLN A 7 -4.00 -17.48 -11.80
CA GLN A 7 -3.84 -18.11 -13.11
C GLN A 7 -2.82 -17.32 -13.92
N VAL A 8 -1.81 -18.03 -14.45
CA VAL A 8 -0.75 -17.46 -15.29
C VAL A 8 -0.53 -18.34 -16.51
N ASP A 9 0.13 -17.80 -17.53
CA ASP A 9 0.54 -18.58 -18.70
C ASP A 9 1.33 -19.83 -18.30
N SER A 10 1.10 -20.93 -19.02
CA SER A 10 1.79 -22.22 -18.77
C SER A 10 3.32 -22.08 -18.76
N LYS A 11 3.88 -21.20 -19.60
CA LYS A 11 5.32 -20.90 -19.63
C LYS A 11 5.83 -20.32 -18.30
N ILE A 12 5.05 -19.45 -17.67
CA ILE A 12 5.38 -18.78 -16.41
C ILE A 12 5.28 -19.79 -15.28
N ALA A 13 4.19 -20.56 -15.25
CA ALA A 13 3.99 -21.60 -14.24
C ALA A 13 5.11 -22.65 -14.27
N LYS A 14 5.55 -23.04 -15.48
CA LYS A 14 6.68 -23.97 -15.65
C LYS A 14 8.00 -23.35 -15.16
N ALA A 15 8.33 -22.15 -15.62
CA ALA A 15 9.56 -21.46 -15.22
C ALA A 15 9.64 -21.21 -13.71
N TYR A 16 8.51 -20.89 -13.06
CA TYR A 16 8.45 -20.73 -11.62
C TYR A 16 8.72 -22.06 -10.88
N ARG A 17 8.09 -23.16 -11.31
CA ARG A 17 8.28 -24.49 -10.69
C ARG A 17 9.70 -25.03 -10.85
N GLU A 18 10.34 -24.70 -11.96
CA GLU A 18 11.72 -25.12 -12.27
C GLU A 18 12.78 -24.22 -11.62
N ALA A 19 12.40 -23.05 -11.10
CA ALA A 19 13.30 -22.18 -10.37
C ALA A 19 13.73 -22.80 -9.03
N ASP A 20 14.91 -22.44 -8.56
CA ASP A 20 15.41 -22.89 -7.26
C ASP A 20 14.52 -22.37 -6.10
N PRO A 21 14.51 -23.08 -4.96
CA PRO A 21 13.63 -22.73 -3.83
C PRO A 21 13.83 -21.31 -3.30
N ASN A 22 15.07 -20.80 -3.29
CA ASN A 22 15.34 -19.44 -2.82
C ASN A 22 14.69 -18.41 -3.74
N LYS A 23 14.84 -18.60 -5.06
CA LYS A 23 14.22 -17.72 -6.05
C LYS A 23 12.69 -17.78 -6.00
N GLN A 24 12.09 -18.95 -5.78
CA GLN A 24 10.65 -19.07 -5.57
C GLN A 24 10.19 -18.27 -4.33
N GLN A 25 10.88 -18.40 -3.20
CA GLN A 25 10.56 -17.65 -1.98
C GLN A 25 10.67 -16.13 -2.18
N THR A 26 11.72 -15.68 -2.87
CA THR A 26 11.89 -14.26 -3.23
C THR A 26 10.71 -13.76 -4.07
N MET A 27 10.29 -14.53 -5.08
CA MET A 27 9.13 -14.16 -5.90
C MET A 27 7.84 -14.10 -5.09
N VAL A 28 7.58 -15.06 -4.19
CA VAL A 28 6.42 -15.02 -3.29
C VAL A 28 6.44 -13.77 -2.41
N HIS A 29 7.60 -13.40 -1.88
CA HIS A 29 7.75 -12.20 -1.07
C HIS A 29 7.44 -10.93 -1.87
N ILE A 30 7.99 -10.82 -3.08
CA ILE A 30 7.70 -9.70 -4.00
C ILE A 30 6.20 -9.64 -4.33
N TRP A 31 5.57 -10.77 -4.63
CA TRP A 31 4.13 -10.80 -4.92
C TRP A 31 3.27 -10.35 -3.74
N LYS A 32 3.65 -10.71 -2.51
CA LYS A 32 2.94 -10.23 -1.31
C LYS A 32 3.02 -8.72 -1.19
N LEU A 33 4.20 -8.13 -1.38
CA LEU A 33 4.39 -6.68 -1.33
C LEU A 33 3.59 -5.96 -2.42
N ILE A 34 3.62 -6.47 -3.66
CA ILE A 34 2.88 -5.88 -4.77
C ILE A 34 1.37 -5.97 -4.53
N ILE A 35 0.86 -7.12 -4.08
CA ILE A 35 -0.56 -7.30 -3.81
C ILE A 35 -1.01 -6.40 -2.65
N ASP A 36 -0.25 -6.34 -1.56
CA ASP A 36 -0.52 -5.44 -0.43
C ASP A 36 -0.61 -3.99 -0.90
N GLU A 37 0.37 -3.54 -1.68
CA GLU A 37 0.41 -2.17 -2.20
C GLU A 37 -0.72 -1.87 -3.21
N MET A 38 -1.05 -2.79 -4.11
CA MET A 38 -2.15 -2.59 -5.07
C MET A 38 -3.53 -2.61 -4.39
N LEU A 39 -3.65 -3.28 -3.24
CA LEU A 39 -4.88 -3.34 -2.46
C LEU A 39 -4.98 -2.24 -1.41
N LYS A 40 -3.88 -1.52 -1.12
CA LYS A 40 -3.97 -0.26 -0.39
C LYS A 40 -4.76 0.71 -1.25
N ASN A 41 -5.98 0.99 -0.81
CA ASN A 41 -6.72 2.16 -1.23
C ASN A 41 -6.09 3.39 -0.57
N ASP A 42 -4.82 3.67 -0.80
CA ASP A 42 -4.28 4.99 -0.50
C ASP A 42 -4.69 5.91 -1.65
N ASN A 43 -6.01 6.07 -1.79
CA ASN A 43 -6.54 7.13 -2.60
C ASN A 43 -6.09 8.43 -1.91
N PHE A 44 -5.73 9.44 -2.70
CA PHE A 44 -5.27 10.72 -2.14
C PHE A 44 -6.31 11.33 -1.18
N GLU A 45 -7.60 11.04 -1.39
CA GLU A 45 -8.71 11.40 -0.49
C GLU A 45 -8.55 10.78 0.91
N ASP A 46 -8.14 9.53 1.04
CA ASP A 46 -8.02 8.78 2.30
C ASP A 46 -6.80 9.29 3.10
N ILE A 47 -5.72 9.66 2.40
CA ILE A 47 -4.59 10.36 3.01
C ILE A 47 -5.02 11.73 3.52
N VAL A 48 -5.75 12.49 2.70
CA VAL A 48 -6.27 13.82 3.06
C VAL A 48 -7.29 13.73 4.20
N ASP A 49 -8.14 12.70 4.23
CA ASP A 49 -9.12 12.48 5.27
C ASP A 49 -8.46 12.04 6.58
N GLY A 50 -7.41 11.21 6.51
CA GLY A 50 -6.55 10.91 7.65
C GLY A 50 -5.91 12.17 8.25
N ILE A 51 -5.36 13.05 7.39
CA ILE A 51 -4.82 14.34 7.81
C ILE A 51 -5.91 15.22 8.44
N ARG A 52 -7.09 15.36 7.80
CA ARG A 52 -8.21 16.15 8.34
C ARG A 52 -8.69 15.63 9.70
N GLN A 53 -8.72 14.31 9.88
CA GLN A 53 -9.13 13.70 11.13
C GLN A 53 -8.10 13.95 12.23
N GLU A 54 -6.81 13.75 11.95
CA GLU A 54 -5.72 14.04 12.87
C GLU A 54 -5.67 15.52 13.27
N VAL A 55 -5.93 16.41 12.30
CA VAL A 55 -6.01 17.87 12.46
C VAL A 55 -7.19 18.26 13.37
N LYS A 56 -8.36 17.62 13.23
CA LYS A 56 -9.50 17.79 14.14
C LYS A 56 -9.21 17.28 15.55
N GLU A 57 -8.59 16.10 15.67
CA GLU A 57 -8.27 15.48 16.97
C GLU A 57 -7.20 16.26 17.75
N LYS A 58 -6.24 16.88 17.04
CA LYS A 58 -5.19 17.72 17.61
C LYS A 58 -5.59 19.19 17.76
N GLY A 59 -6.81 19.54 17.39
CA GLY A 59 -7.36 20.90 17.54
C GLY A 59 -6.74 21.94 16.60
N LEU A 60 -6.03 21.54 15.54
CA LEU A 60 -5.66 22.47 14.48
C LEU A 60 -6.89 22.68 13.60
N THR A 61 -7.80 23.57 13.96
CA THR A 61 -8.90 23.90 13.06
C THR A 61 -8.36 24.67 11.84
N PRO A 62 -9.07 24.71 10.70
CA PRO A 62 -8.68 25.53 9.55
C PRO A 62 -8.34 26.98 9.93
N GLU A 63 -9.03 27.53 10.94
CA GLU A 63 -8.80 28.86 11.48
C GLU A 63 -7.43 28.99 12.19
N ILE A 64 -7.00 27.96 12.94
CA ILE A 64 -5.69 27.92 13.61
C ILE A 64 -4.57 27.73 12.58
N LEU A 65 -4.79 26.90 11.56
CA LEU A 65 -3.83 26.76 10.46
C LEU A 65 -3.64 28.08 9.72
N GLU A 66 -4.73 28.82 9.48
CA GLU A 66 -4.69 30.14 8.84
C GLU A 66 -4.02 31.20 9.72
N GLU A 67 -4.10 31.08 11.05
CA GLU A 67 -3.38 31.93 11.98
C GLU A 67 -1.87 31.65 11.98
N LEU A 68 -1.46 30.37 11.98
CA LEU A 68 -0.05 29.98 11.92
C LEU A 68 0.63 30.37 10.60
N LEU A 69 -0.12 30.40 9.50
CA LEU A 69 0.37 30.78 8.17
C LEU A 69 0.41 32.30 7.95
N LYS A 70 -0.11 33.11 8.89
CA LYS A 70 -0.07 34.58 8.81
C LYS A 70 1.25 35.18 9.32
N ASP A 71 2.12 34.39 9.95
CA ASP A 71 3.44 34.84 10.43
C ASP A 71 4.54 34.79 9.32
N GLU A 72 4.21 35.27 8.12
CA GLU A 72 5.19 35.77 7.13
C GLU A 72 4.91 37.24 6.76
#